data_AF-A0A5N6RLN0-F1
#
_entry.id   AF-A0A5N6RLN0-F1
#
_cell.length_a   1.000
_cell.length_b   1.000
_cell.length_c   1.000
_cell.angle_alpha   90.00
_cell.angle_beta   90.00
_cell.angle_gamma   90.00
#
_symmetry.space_group_name_H-M   'P 1'
#
loop_
_entity.id
_entity.type
_entity.pdbx_description
1 polymer ?
#
loop_
_entity_poly.entity_id
_entity_poly.type
_entity_poly.pdbx_seq_one_letter_code
_entity_poly.pdbx_strand_id
1 'polypeptide(L)'
;MPFEEDDDETINDDMEENPIIKEVDCHFNSRSRVKECLVSVLQIGMLCSATSPHERLPTNDVVNKMRAIRDAFISRTEACQ
;
A
#
# COMPACT_ATOMS: atom_id res chain seq x y z
N MET A 1 -34.80 11.73 -7.08
CA MET A 1 -34.46 11.64 -8.50
C MET A 1 -33.80 10.29 -8.72
N PRO A 2 -34.43 9.37 -9.45
CA PRO A 2 -33.80 8.14 -9.92
C PRO A 2 -32.97 8.47 -11.17
N PHE A 3 -31.69 8.09 -11.18
CA PHE A 3 -30.87 8.12 -12.38
C PHE A 3 -30.79 6.68 -12.91
N GLU A 4 -31.60 6.40 -13.93
CA GLU A 4 -31.34 5.43 -15.01
C GLU A 4 -30.70 6.28 -16.13
N GLU A 5 -29.77 5.87 -16.99
CA GLU A 5 -29.14 4.62 -17.45
C GLU A 5 -27.87 5.09 -18.21
N ASP A 6 -26.88 4.23 -18.45
CA ASP A 6 -26.19 4.15 -19.75
C ASP A 6 -25.23 2.94 -19.71
N ASP A 7 -25.66 1.89 -20.42
CA ASP A 7 -24.90 0.72 -20.83
C ASP A 7 -23.80 1.11 -21.84
N ASP A 8 -22.59 0.56 -21.69
CA ASP A 8 -21.69 0.31 -22.83
C ASP A 8 -20.83 -0.94 -22.56
N GLU A 9 -21.45 -2.07 -22.87
CA GLU A 9 -21.00 -3.17 -23.72
C GLU A 9 -19.51 -3.64 -23.79
N THR A 10 -19.41 -4.98 -23.77
CA THR A 10 -18.36 -5.86 -24.32
C THR A 10 -17.10 -6.14 -23.48
N ILE A 11 -17.19 -7.24 -22.71
CA ILE A 11 -16.04 -8.08 -22.36
C ILE A 11 -15.52 -8.68 -23.67
N ASN A 12 -14.48 -8.08 -24.26
CA ASN A 12 -13.74 -8.70 -25.35
C ASN A 12 -12.61 -9.54 -24.72
N ASP A 13 -12.87 -10.82 -24.50
CA ASP A 13 -11.86 -11.84 -24.17
C ASP A 13 -11.07 -12.20 -25.45
N ASP A 14 -10.33 -11.25 -25.99
CA ASP A 14 -9.34 -11.53 -27.03
C ASP A 14 -7.98 -11.79 -26.37
N MET A 15 -7.74 -13.08 -26.15
CA MET A 15 -6.46 -13.67 -25.77
C MET A 15 -5.44 -13.45 -26.89
N GLU A 16 -4.72 -12.34 -26.82
CA GLU A 16 -3.50 -12.13 -27.61
C GLU A 16 -2.29 -12.57 -26.76
N GLU A 17 -1.75 -13.74 -27.09
CA GLU A 17 -0.55 -14.31 -26.46
C GLU A 17 0.67 -13.44 -26.82
N ASN A 18 1.06 -12.53 -25.92
CA ASN A 18 2.29 -11.75 -26.06
C ASN A 18 3.34 -12.19 -25.01
N PRO A 19 4.59 -12.48 -25.40
CA PRO A 19 5.55 -13.12 -24.51
C PRO A 19 6.19 -12.12 -23.52
N ILE A 20 6.08 -12.49 -22.23
CA ILE A 20 7.04 -12.21 -21.15
C ILE A 20 7.02 -10.78 -20.57
N ILE A 21 6.12 -10.60 -19.60
CA ILE A 21 6.36 -10.06 -18.25
C ILE A 21 7.80 -9.58 -18.00
N LYS A 22 8.08 -8.30 -18.23
CA LYS A 22 9.20 -7.58 -17.59
C LYS A 22 8.83 -6.22 -17.02
N GLU A 23 7.65 -5.69 -17.30
CA GLU A 23 7.19 -4.38 -16.80
C GLU A 23 6.12 -4.45 -15.69
N VAL A 24 5.57 -5.62 -15.42
CA VAL A 24 4.55 -5.79 -14.35
C VAL A 24 5.17 -5.85 -12.95
N ASP A 25 6.48 -6.10 -12.85
CA ASP A 25 7.16 -6.36 -11.57
C ASP A 25 7.39 -5.08 -10.74
N CYS A 26 7.65 -3.92 -11.36
CA CYS A 26 7.86 -2.68 -10.59
C CYS A 26 6.53 -2.12 -10.04
N HIS A 27 5.47 -2.21 -10.84
CA HIS A 27 4.18 -1.59 -10.53
C HIS A 27 3.30 -2.44 -9.61
N PHE A 28 3.42 -3.78 -9.67
CA PHE A 28 2.78 -4.66 -8.69
C PHE A 28 3.51 -4.58 -7.34
N ASN A 29 4.85 -4.55 -7.35
CA ASN A 29 5.63 -4.36 -6.13
C ASN A 29 5.35 -3.00 -5.48
N SER A 30 5.22 -1.91 -6.25
CA SER A 30 4.93 -0.59 -5.67
C SER A 30 3.57 -0.55 -4.96
N ARG A 31 2.52 -1.14 -5.54
CA ARG A 31 1.19 -1.24 -4.91
C ARG A 31 1.19 -2.13 -3.66
N SER A 32 1.86 -3.28 -3.68
CA SER A 32 1.99 -4.13 -2.48
C SER A 32 2.74 -3.40 -1.36
N ARG A 33 3.83 -2.72 -1.71
CA ARG A 33 4.66 -1.97 -0.77
C ARG A 33 3.92 -0.81 -0.11
N VAL A 34 3.09 -0.09 -0.88
CA VAL A 34 2.24 0.97 -0.31
C VAL A 34 1.25 0.37 0.69
N LYS A 35 0.61 -0.77 0.36
CA LYS A 35 -0.30 -1.45 1.29
C LYS A 35 0.40 -1.88 2.58
N GLU A 36 1.57 -2.53 2.49
CA GLU A 36 2.34 -2.97 3.66
C GLU A 36 2.80 -1.80 4.55
N CYS A 37 3.24 -0.70 3.91
CA CYS A 37 3.60 0.53 4.60
C CYS A 37 2.39 1.12 5.35
N LEU A 38 1.24 1.21 4.68
CA LEU A 38 0.00 1.69 5.30
C LEU A 38 -0.46 0.81 6.46
N VAL A 39 -0.43 -0.51 6.31
CA VAL A 39 -0.77 -1.45 7.40
C VAL A 39 0.12 -1.20 8.62
N SER A 40 1.43 -1.03 8.42
CA SER A 40 2.38 -0.77 9.49
C SER A 40 2.12 0.58 10.19
N VAL A 41 1.83 1.64 9.42
CA VAL A 41 1.51 2.97 9.96
C VAL A 41 0.19 2.94 10.74
N LEU A 42 -0.83 2.27 10.23
CA LEU A 42 -2.14 2.14 10.91
C LEU A 42 -2.01 1.36 12.21
N GLN A 43 -1.19 0.30 12.26
CA GLN A 43 -0.91 -0.42 13.51
C GLN A 43 -0.26 0.50 14.56
N ILE A 44 0.70 1.32 14.17
CA ILE A 44 1.29 2.33 15.07
C ILE A 44 0.21 3.32 15.52
N GLY A 45 -0.63 3.79 14.60
CA GLY A 45 -1.75 4.69 14.90
C GLY A 45 -2.71 4.10 15.95
N MET A 46 -3.06 2.81 15.83
CA MET A 46 -3.86 2.11 16.83
C MET A 46 -3.17 2.07 18.20
N LEU A 47 -1.87 1.74 18.24
CA LEU A 47 -1.11 1.73 19.50
C LEU A 47 -1.04 3.13 20.14
N CYS A 48 -0.87 4.18 19.34
CA CYS A 48 -0.88 5.56 19.83
C CYS A 48 -2.26 5.98 20.37
N SER A 49 -3.32 5.38 19.85
CA SER A 49 -4.72 5.70 20.18
C SER A 49 -5.30 4.79 21.26
N ALA A 50 -4.47 3.99 21.93
CA ALA A 50 -4.93 3.14 23.02
C ALA A 50 -5.65 3.97 24.11
N THR A 51 -6.73 3.40 24.65
CA THR A 51 -7.60 4.06 25.63
C THR A 51 -6.83 4.41 26.90
N SER A 52 -5.96 3.51 27.37
CA SER A 52 -5.09 3.74 28.52
C SER A 52 -3.75 4.36 28.10
N PRO A 53 -3.27 5.43 28.77
CA PRO A 53 -1.95 6.01 28.51
C PRO A 53 -0.79 5.02 28.68
N HIS A 54 -0.93 4.05 29.60
CA HIS A 54 0.12 3.05 29.88
C HIS A 54 0.22 1.97 28.79
N GLU A 55 -0.83 1.79 27.99
CA GLU A 55 -0.85 0.86 26.86
C GLU A 55 -0.37 1.52 25.56
N ARG A 56 -0.26 2.86 25.55
CA ARG A 56 0.22 3.57 24.37
C ARG A 56 1.69 3.30 24.16
N LEU A 57 2.05 3.18 22.88
CA LEU A 57 3.45 3.06 22.50
C LEU A 57 4.22 4.32 22.93
N PRO A 58 5.36 4.18 23.64
CA PRO A 58 6.19 5.33 24.00
C PRO A 58 6.59 6.14 22.76
N THR A 59 6.61 7.48 22.89
CA THR A 59 6.87 8.37 21.73
C THR A 59 8.22 8.09 21.07
N ASN A 60 9.25 7.70 21.84
CA ASN A 60 10.54 7.32 21.27
C ASN A 60 10.41 6.10 20.34
N ASP A 61 9.66 5.08 20.77
CA ASP A 61 9.40 3.89 19.97
C ASP A 61 8.56 4.19 18.73
N VAL A 62 7.57 5.08 18.84
CA VAL A 62 6.79 5.57 17.69
C VAL A 62 7.73 6.17 16.65
N VAL A 63 8.61 7.09 17.06
CA VAL A 63 9.56 7.75 16.15
C VAL A 63 10.50 6.75 15.50
N ASN A 64 11.04 5.81 16.28
CA ASN A 64 11.95 4.78 15.77
C ASN A 64 11.26 3.88 14.73
N LYS A 65 10.04 3.42 15.01
CA LYS A 65 9.27 2.58 14.08
C LYS A 65 8.86 3.34 12.82
N MET A 66 8.42 4.59 12.95
CA MET A 66 8.06 5.43 11.79
C MET A 66 9.27 5.70 10.88
N ARG A 67 10.45 5.96 11.46
CA ARG A 67 11.70 6.08 10.69
C ARG A 67 12.03 4.78 9.96
N ALA A 68 11.96 3.64 10.64
CA ALA A 68 12.22 2.34 10.03
C ALA A 68 11.26 2.03 8.86
N ILE A 69 9.96 2.34 9.00
CA ILE A 69 8.97 2.18 7.92
C ILE A 69 9.32 3.07 6.73
N ARG A 70 9.63 4.36 6.97
CA ARG A 70 10.03 5.29 5.92
C ARG A 70 11.28 4.79 5.20
N ASP A 71 12.32 4.43 5.95
CA ASP A 71 13.59 4.01 5.38
C ASP A 71 13.43 2.72 4.57
N ALA A 72 12.62 1.76 5.06
CA ALA A 72 12.26 0.54 4.33
C ALA A 72 11.43 0.79 3.07
N PHE A 73 10.59 1.84 3.07
CA PHE A 73 9.80 2.23 1.91
C PHE A 73 10.69 2.90 0.85
N ILE A 74 11.58 3.81 1.26
CA ILE A 74 12.50 4.55 0.37
C ILE A 74 13.61 3.64 -0.17
N SER A 75 14.23 2.80 0.66
CA SER A 75 15.31 1.90 0.22
C SER A 75 14.85 0.94 -0.87
N ARG A 76 13.57 0.55 -0.85
CA ARG A 76 12.97 -0.29 -1.90
C ARG A 76 12.54 0.51 -3.12
N THR A 77 12.39 1.83 -3.06
CA THR A 77 12.07 2.66 -4.24
C THR A 77 13.31 2.87 -5.09
N GLU A 78 14.49 2.97 -4.48
CA GLU A 78 15.77 3.10 -5.18
C GLU A 78 16.18 1.80 -5.90
N ALA A 79 15.66 0.64 -5.47
CA ALA A 79 15.91 -0.66 -6.11
C ALA A 79 15.10 -0.90 -7.41
N CYS A 80 14.23 0.02 -7.80
CA CYS A 80 13.39 -0.06 -9.01
C CYS A 80 13.63 1.11 -9.98
N GLN A 81 14.71 1.87 -9.78
CA GLN A 81 15.23 2.88 -10.72
C GLN A 81 16.42 2.29 -11.49
#